data_AF-T4VGI9-F1
#
_entry.id   AF-T4VGI9-F1
#
_cell.length_a   1.000
_cell.length_b   1.000
_cell.length_c   1.000
_cell.angle_alpha   90.00
_cell.angle_beta   90.00
_cell.angle_gamma   90.00
#
_symmetry.space_group_name_H-M   'P 1'
#
loop_
_entity.id
_entity.type
_entity.pdbx_description
1 polymer ?
#
loop_
_entity_poly.entity_id
_entity_poly.type
_entity_poly.pdbx_seq_one_letter_code
_entity_poly.pdbx_strand_id
1 'polypeptide(L)' 'MKKKVVVNYNDGGKLIYRGYSDKDDYYFINNHKFSTGIVNITRQYYPLKDNQEVVIFGK' A
#
# COMPACT_ATOMS: atom_id res chain seq x y z
N MET A 1 4.01 8.29 12.30
CA MET A 1 3.09 9.01 11.38
C MET A 1 2.05 8.01 10.90
N LYS A 2 0.75 8.32 10.92
CA LYS A 2 -0.29 7.36 10.50
C LYS A 2 -0.18 7.14 9.00
N LYS A 3 -0.35 5.90 8.53
CA LYS A 3 -0.19 5.55 7.12
C LYS A 3 -1.23 4.54 6.71
N LYS A 4 -1.47 4.46 5.41
CA LYS A 4 -2.38 3.51 4.79
C LYS A 4 -1.71 2.97 3.53
N VAL A 5 -1.59 1.65 3.45
CA VAL A 5 -1.17 0.94 2.25
C VAL A 5 -2.38 0.19 1.71
N VAL A 6 -2.62 0.30 0.42
CA VAL A 6 -3.70 -0.40 -0.29
C VAL A 6 -3.09 -1.29 -1.35
N VAL A 7 -3.47 -2.56 -1.35
CA VAL A 7 -3.12 -3.53 -2.40
C VAL A 7 -4.39 -3.87 -3.15
N ASN A 8 -4.38 -3.72 -4.48
CA ASN A 8 -5.48 -4.13 -5.35
C ASN A 8 -5.07 -5.35 -6.17
N TYR A 9 -5.97 -6.32 -6.27
CA TYR A 9 -5.80 -7.58 -6.97
C TYR A 9 -6.63 -7.62 -8.25
N ASN A 10 -6.27 -8.52 -9.16
CA ASN A 10 -6.86 -8.69 -10.49
C ASN A 10 -8.28 -9.27 -10.44
N ASP A 11 -8.61 -9.98 -9.36
CA ASP A 11 -9.94 -10.50 -9.06
C ASP A 11 -10.88 -9.42 -8.46
N GLY A 12 -10.41 -8.17 -8.35
CA GLY A 12 -11.15 -7.07 -7.71
C GLY A 12 -11.00 -7.05 -6.19
N GLY A 13 -10.24 -7.98 -5.61
CA GLY A 13 -9.90 -7.99 -4.19
C GLY A 13 -9.11 -6.75 -3.77
N LYS A 14 -9.30 -6.34 -2.50
CA LYS A 14 -8.62 -5.19 -1.92
C LYS A 14 -8.18 -5.47 -0.49
N LEU A 15 -6.90 -5.23 -0.21
CA LEU A 15 -6.32 -5.33 1.13
C LEU A 15 -5.88 -3.94 1.60
N ILE A 16 -6.23 -3.59 2.85
CA ILE A 16 -5.90 -2.29 3.43
C ILE A 16 -5.12 -2.51 4.72
N TYR A 17 -3.91 -1.96 4.78
CA TYR A 17 -3.07 -1.95 5.97
C TYR A 17 -2.93 -0.53 6.50
N ARG A 18 -3.03 -0.35 7.82
CA ARG A 18 -2.87 0.94 8.50
C ARG A 18 -1.69 0.88 9.46
N GLY A 19 -0.53 1.34 9.00
CA GLY A 19 0.72 1.33 9.76
C GLY A 19 1.04 2.66 10.43
N TYR A 20 2.04 2.62 11.32
CA TYR A 20 2.58 3.81 12.00
C TYR A 20 4.09 4.03 11.75
N SER A 21 4.79 3.03 11.19
CA SER A 21 6.25 3.02 10.93
C SER A 21 6.57 2.69 9.46
N ASP A 22 7.68 3.21 8.91
CA ASP A 22 8.11 2.88 7.53
C ASP A 22 8.61 1.44 7.41
N LYS A 23 9.12 0.87 8.51
CA LYS A 23 9.65 -0.49 8.53
C LYS A 23 8.55 -1.52 8.29
N ASP A 24 7.42 -1.40 8.99
CA ASP A 24 6.30 -2.33 8.85
C ASP A 24 5.63 -2.21 7.49
N ASP A 25 5.49 -0.99 6.98
CA ASP A 25 5.02 -0.73 5.62
C ASP A 25 5.90 -1.42 4.58
N TYR A 26 7.24 -1.33 4.74
CA TYR A 26 8.18 -1.96 3.83
C TYR A 26 8.03 -3.47 3.82
N TYR A 27 7.94 -4.11 4.99
CA TYR A 27 7.68 -5.56 5.07
C TYR A 27 6.36 -5.93 4.42
N PHE A 28 5.30 -5.17 4.68
CA PHE A 28 3.98 -5.41 4.11
C PHE A 28 3.98 -5.27 2.58
N ILE A 29 4.54 -4.19 2.05
CA ILE A 29 4.66 -3.95 0.61
C ILE A 29 5.50 -5.04 -0.04
N ASN A 30 6.64 -5.39 0.56
CA ASN A 30 7.55 -6.39 -0.03
C ASN A 30 6.92 -7.78 -0.05
N ASN A 31 6.15 -8.15 0.97
CA ASN A 31 5.43 -9.42 1.01
C ASN A 31 4.39 -9.52 -0.11
N HIS A 32 3.65 -8.42 -0.35
CA HIS A 32 2.61 -8.43 -1.37
C HIS A 32 3.16 -8.18 -2.76
N LYS A 33 4.20 -7.37 -2.99
CA LYS A 33 4.71 -7.03 -4.32
C LYS A 33 4.96 -8.23 -5.26
N PHE A 34 5.25 -9.40 -4.68
CA PHE A 34 5.51 -10.64 -5.43
C PHE A 34 4.32 -11.60 -5.49
N SER A 35 3.19 -11.31 -4.86
CA SER A 35 2.02 -12.19 -4.93
C SER A 35 1.42 -12.19 -6.34
N THR A 36 0.93 -13.35 -6.74
CA THR A 36 0.19 -13.52 -7.98
C THR A 36 -1.10 -12.71 -7.94
N GLY A 37 -1.46 -12.08 -9.06
CA GLY A 37 -2.71 -11.35 -9.18
C GLY A 37 -2.69 -9.90 -8.70
N ILE A 38 -1.58 -9.37 -8.18
CA ILE A 38 -1.55 -7.94 -7.80
C ILE A 38 -1.47 -7.04 -9.03
N VAL A 39 -2.33 -6.03 -9.01
CA VAL A 39 -2.43 -4.97 -10.03
C VAL A 39 -1.60 -3.77 -9.60
N ASN A 40 -1.84 -3.24 -8.40
CA ASN A 40 -1.08 -2.12 -7.86
C ASN A 40 -1.03 -2.11 -6.34
N ILE A 41 -0.07 -1.35 -5.81
CA ILE A 41 0.07 -1.02 -4.39
C ILE A 41 0.20 0.48 -4.27
N THR A 42 -0.71 1.12 -3.51
CA THR A 42 -0.66 2.55 -3.20
C THR A 42 -0.38 2.79 -1.72
N ARG A 43 0.30 3.90 -1.41
CA ARG A 43 0.61 4.32 -0.05
C ARG A 43 0.19 5.77 0.17
N GLN A 44 -0.40 6.03 1.32
CA GLN A 44 -0.89 7.33 1.75
C GLN A 44 -0.43 7.62 3.19
N TYR A 45 0.10 8.82 3.43
CA TYR A 45 0.54 9.28 4.75
C TYR A 45 -0.51 10.20 5.40
N TYR A 46 -0.56 10.26 6.73
CA TYR A 46 -1.45 11.12 7.52
C TYR A 46 -0.74 11.70 8.76
N PRO A 47 -1.07 12.93 9.19
CA PRO A 47 -1.94 13.92 8.56
C PRO A 47 -1.10 14.91 7.73
N LEU A 48 -1.32 15.00 6.43
CA LEU A 48 -0.82 16.09 5.60
C LEU A 48 -1.98 16.73 4.83
N LYS A 49 -1.87 18.03 4.60
CA LYS A 49 -2.84 18.82 3.83
C LYS A 49 -2.98 18.28 2.38
N ASP A 50 -1.95 17.57 1.92
CA ASP A 50 -1.81 16.92 0.61
C ASP A 50 -1.62 15.40 0.76
N ASN A 51 -2.60 14.70 1.36
CA ASN A 51 -2.59 13.23 1.52
C ASN A 51 -2.76 12.50 0.17
N GLN A 52 -1.89 12.72 -0.81
CA GLN A 52 -1.97 12.07 -2.11
C GLN A 52 -1.57 10.60 -1.99
N GLU A 53 -2.32 9.73 -2.67
CA GLU A 53 -1.94 8.32 -2.79
C GLU A 53 -0.77 8.21 -3.79
N VAL A 54 0.31 7.57 -3.37
CA VAL A 54 1.50 7.33 -4.21
C VAL A 54 1.50 5.87 -4.62
N VAL A 55 1.57 5.60 -5.92
CA VAL A 55 1.75 4.24 -6.45
C VAL A 55 3.18 3.79 -6.20
N ILE A 56 3.33 2.75 -5.36
CA ILE A 56 4.65 2.16 -5.03
C ILE A 56 4.98 1.00 -5.97
N PHE A 57 3.94 0.38 -6.53
CA PHE A 57 4.06 -0.71 -7.48
C PHE A 57 2.83 -0.73 -8.40
N GLY A 58 3.06 -1.01 -9.68
CA GLY A 58 2.03 -1.27 -10.68
C GLY A 58 2.57 -2.23 -11.73
N LYS A 59 1.74 -3.16 -12.20
CA LYS A 59 2.02 -4.02 -13.36
C LYS A 59 1.33 -3.48 -14.61
#